data_AF-A0A6J6VH03-F1
#
_entry.id   AF-A0A6J6VH03-F1
#
_cell.length_a   1.000
_cell.length_b   1.000
_cell.length_c   1.000
_cell.angle_alpha   90.00
_cell.angle_beta   90.00
_cell.angle_gamma   90.00
#
_symmetry.space_group_name_H-M   'P 1'
#
loop_
_entity.id
_entity.type
_entity.pdbx_description
1 polymer ?
#
loop_
_entity_poly.entity_id
_entity_poly.type
_entity_poly.pdbx_seq_one_letter_code
_entity_poly.pdbx_strand_id
1 'polypeptide(L)'
;MAKQEIFTHWLAGPLMRGMHHISVDRSAGSASFVAAMRALRAGEIVGIFPEATISKSFEIKELKSGAVRLAIGAGVPIIPTIVWGSQRIITKGVPKNFKRAGIPITVRIGTPLYFTRESNVEEAENLLKSKLVEMLNQVQSEYPDSHQGKRWAPARLGGTAPTLEEAQQAQDKSGPKPA
;
A
#
# COMPACT_ATOMS: atom_id res chain seq x y z
N MET A 1 -1.72 -6.95 -6.05
CA MET A 1 -2.00 -6.14 -7.25
C MET A 1 -0.72 -5.48 -7.73
N ALA A 2 -0.28 -5.71 -8.98
CA ALA A 2 0.99 -5.19 -9.49
C ALA A 2 0.85 -4.50 -10.85
N LYS A 3 1.73 -3.52 -11.13
CA LYS A 3 1.72 -2.73 -12.37
C LYS A 3 1.98 -3.63 -13.59
N GLN A 4 1.22 -3.45 -14.66
CA GLN A 4 1.31 -4.25 -15.90
C GLN A 4 2.73 -4.27 -16.50
N GLU A 5 3.50 -3.18 -16.36
CA GLU A 5 4.92 -3.09 -16.79
C GLU A 5 5.87 -4.08 -16.11
N ILE A 6 5.52 -4.62 -14.93
CA ILE A 6 6.35 -5.63 -14.24
C ILE A 6 6.16 -7.00 -14.91
N PHE A 7 5.00 -7.24 -15.53
CA PHE A 7 4.69 -8.50 -16.19
C PHE A 7 5.37 -8.66 -17.55
N THR A 8 5.79 -7.56 -18.19
CA THR A 8 6.56 -7.54 -19.45
C THR A 8 8.08 -7.67 -19.24
N HIS A 9 8.57 -7.59 -18.01
CA HIS A 9 10.01 -7.77 -17.73
C HIS A 9 10.39 -9.25 -17.78
N TRP A 10 11.40 -9.61 -18.58
CA TRP A 10 11.73 -11.01 -18.91
C TRP A 10 12.02 -11.92 -17.69
N LEU A 11 12.58 -11.36 -16.62
CA LEU A 11 12.83 -12.06 -15.35
C LEU A 11 11.66 -12.03 -14.36
N ALA A 12 10.89 -10.94 -14.30
CA ALA A 12 9.83 -10.77 -13.29
C ALA A 12 8.48 -11.30 -13.78
N GLY A 13 8.26 -11.35 -15.10
CA GLY A 13 7.02 -11.80 -15.72
C GLY A 13 6.64 -13.25 -15.40
N PRO A 14 7.53 -14.25 -15.56
CA PRO A 14 7.24 -15.65 -15.24
C PRO A 14 6.99 -15.86 -13.74
N LEU A 15 7.76 -15.16 -12.90
CA LEU A 15 7.70 -15.27 -11.44
C LEU A 15 6.39 -14.66 -10.89
N MET A 16 5.98 -13.52 -11.43
CA MET A 16 4.71 -12.87 -11.07
C MET A 16 3.48 -13.62 -11.60
N ARG A 17 3.59 -14.26 -12.77
CA ARG A 17 2.56 -15.16 -13.32
C ARG A 17 2.43 -16.46 -12.52
N GLY A 18 3.55 -17.01 -12.04
CA GLY A 18 3.58 -18.19 -11.17
C GLY A 18 3.03 -17.94 -9.76
N MET A 19 2.99 -16.69 -9.30
CA MET A 19 2.48 -16.29 -7.98
C MET A 19 1.00 -15.82 -8.01
N HIS A 20 0.25 -16.07 -9.09
CA HIS A 20 -1.14 -15.63 -9.26
C HIS A 20 -1.38 -14.13 -9.01
N HIS A 21 -0.35 -13.28 -9.23
CA HIS A 21 -0.51 -11.85 -9.03
C HIS A 21 -1.51 -11.27 -10.04
N ILE A 22 -2.60 -10.70 -9.54
CA ILE A 22 -3.58 -9.99 -10.35
C ILE A 22 -2.92 -8.73 -10.94
N SER A 23 -2.77 -8.71 -12.26
CA SER A 23 -2.33 -7.55 -13.03
C SER A 23 -3.37 -6.43 -12.89
N VAL A 24 -2.96 -5.30 -12.31
CA VAL A 24 -3.83 -4.13 -12.20
C VAL A 24 -3.37 -3.10 -13.19
N ASP A 25 -4.16 -3.00 -14.26
CA ASP A 25 -4.11 -1.88 -15.18
C ASP A 25 -4.87 -0.71 -14.54
N ARG A 26 -4.17 0.40 -14.30
CA ARG A 26 -4.76 1.62 -13.72
C ARG A 26 -5.73 2.32 -14.67
N SER A 27 -5.70 1.97 -15.97
CA SER A 27 -6.65 2.46 -16.97
C SER A 27 -7.98 1.67 -17.00
N ALA A 28 -8.00 0.46 -16.41
CA ALA A 28 -9.17 -0.44 -16.38
C ALA A 28 -9.58 -0.79 -14.94
N GLY A 29 -9.92 0.23 -14.14
CA GLY A 29 -10.34 0.09 -12.74
C GLY A 29 -11.51 -0.88 -12.52
N SER A 30 -12.42 -1.00 -13.49
CA SER A 30 -13.53 -1.96 -13.46
C SER A 30 -13.08 -3.40 -13.70
N ALA A 31 -12.21 -3.65 -14.67
CA ALA A 31 -11.71 -4.99 -14.99
C ALA A 31 -10.87 -5.57 -13.84
N SER A 32 -10.05 -4.74 -13.21
CA SER A 32 -9.24 -5.15 -12.05
C SER A 32 -10.09 -5.47 -10.81
N PHE A 33 -11.20 -4.75 -10.60
CA PHE A 33 -12.16 -5.06 -9.54
C PHE A 33 -12.85 -6.41 -9.78
N VAL A 34 -13.31 -6.67 -11.00
CA VAL A 34 -13.96 -7.96 -11.35
C VAL A 34 -12.98 -9.13 -11.20
N ALA A 35 -11.73 -8.97 -11.65
CA ALA A 35 -10.70 -9.98 -11.48
C ALA A 35 -10.39 -10.26 -10.01
N ALA A 36 -10.25 -9.21 -9.19
CA ALA A 36 -10.06 -9.35 -7.74
C ALA A 36 -11.23 -10.06 -7.07
N MET A 37 -12.47 -9.70 -7.42
CA MET A 37 -13.67 -10.37 -6.92
C MET A 37 -13.69 -11.87 -7.27
N ARG A 38 -13.34 -12.22 -8.52
CA ARG A 38 -13.27 -13.61 -8.96
C ARG A 38 -12.20 -14.40 -8.21
N ALA A 39 -11.02 -13.82 -8.02
CA ALA A 39 -9.94 -14.45 -7.26
C ALA A 39 -10.32 -14.67 -5.79
N LEU A 40 -10.87 -13.65 -5.12
CA LEU A 40 -11.34 -13.78 -3.73
C LEU A 40 -12.39 -14.89 -3.58
N ARG A 41 -13.34 -15.00 -4.52
CA ARG A 41 -14.34 -16.08 -4.53
C ARG A 41 -13.75 -17.46 -4.82
N ALA A 42 -12.60 -17.53 -5.50
CA ALA A 42 -11.87 -18.77 -5.72
C ALA A 42 -11.01 -19.19 -4.50
N GLY A 43 -11.01 -18.40 -3.42
CA GLY A 43 -10.20 -18.66 -2.22
C GLY A 43 -8.78 -18.12 -2.29
N GLU A 44 -8.47 -17.29 -3.30
CA GLU A 44 -7.15 -16.68 -3.47
C GLU A 44 -6.95 -15.46 -2.56
N ILE A 45 -5.68 -15.14 -2.27
CA ILE A 45 -5.31 -13.96 -1.47
C ILE A 45 -5.04 -12.78 -2.40
N VAL A 46 -5.70 -11.64 -2.15
CA VAL A 46 -5.51 -10.41 -2.93
C VAL A 46 -4.89 -9.31 -2.09
N GLY A 47 -3.64 -8.96 -2.39
CA GLY A 47 -2.96 -7.81 -1.80
C GLY A 47 -3.37 -6.49 -2.49
N ILE A 48 -3.89 -5.54 -1.70
CA ILE A 48 -4.36 -4.22 -2.17
C ILE A 48 -3.62 -3.12 -1.39
N PHE A 49 -3.14 -2.10 -2.11
CA PHE A 49 -2.62 -0.87 -1.50
C PHE A 49 -3.69 0.23 -1.60
N PRO A 50 -4.45 0.49 -0.51
CA PRO A 50 -5.62 1.36 -0.57
C PRO A 50 -5.28 2.83 -0.81
N GLU A 51 -4.02 3.25 -0.61
CA GLU A 51 -3.54 4.63 -0.83
C GLU A 51 -3.33 5.01 -2.31
N ALA A 52 -3.56 4.07 -3.25
CA ALA A 52 -3.38 4.20 -4.72
C ALA A 52 -1.96 4.58 -5.20
N THR A 53 -1.10 5.15 -4.37
CA THR A 53 0.30 5.52 -4.66
C THR A 53 1.15 5.48 -3.40
N ILE A 54 2.45 5.21 -3.57
CA ILE A 54 3.43 5.27 -2.48
C ILE A 54 3.46 6.71 -1.93
N SER A 55 3.13 6.85 -0.65
CA SER A 55 3.19 8.12 0.06
C SER A 55 4.64 8.62 0.19
N LYS A 56 4.87 9.88 -0.20
CA LYS A 56 6.19 10.53 -0.05
C LYS A 56 6.46 11.02 1.37
N SER A 57 5.42 11.20 2.18
CA SER A 57 5.51 11.56 3.60
C SER A 57 5.74 10.34 4.50
N PHE A 58 5.58 9.14 3.95
CA PHE A 58 5.59 7.87 4.69
C PHE A 58 4.53 7.78 5.79
N GLU A 59 3.47 8.58 5.66
CA GLU A 59 2.25 8.51 6.46
C GLU A 59 1.08 8.07 5.59
N ILE A 60 0.08 7.46 6.22
CA ILE A 60 -1.13 6.93 5.57
C ILE A 60 -1.99 8.09 5.06
N LYS A 61 -2.26 8.11 3.75
CA LYS A 61 -3.13 9.09 3.09
C LYS A 61 -4.60 8.69 3.16
N GLU A 62 -5.45 9.45 2.49
CA GLU A 62 -6.81 9.00 2.19
C GLU A 62 -6.79 7.66 1.45
N LEU A 63 -7.68 6.78 1.90
CA LEU A 63 -7.84 5.47 1.31
C LEU A 63 -8.85 5.55 0.17
N LYS A 64 -8.78 4.59 -0.74
CA LYS A 64 -9.85 4.35 -1.71
C LYS A 64 -10.74 3.23 -1.20
N SER A 65 -12.07 3.45 -1.26
CA SER A 65 -13.09 2.49 -0.85
C SER A 65 -13.07 1.14 -1.59
N GLY A 66 -12.28 0.98 -2.67
CA GLY A 66 -12.23 -0.24 -3.46
C GLY A 66 -11.90 -1.51 -2.66
N ALA A 67 -11.01 -1.42 -1.67
CA ALA A 67 -10.66 -2.56 -0.82
C ALA A 67 -11.84 -3.01 0.05
N VAL A 68 -12.53 -2.07 0.69
CA VAL A 68 -13.71 -2.32 1.52
C VAL A 68 -14.87 -2.88 0.68
N ARG A 69 -15.11 -2.30 -0.50
CA ARG A 69 -16.15 -2.78 -1.43
C ARG A 69 -15.88 -4.20 -1.92
N LEU A 70 -14.62 -4.55 -2.18
CA LEU A 70 -14.24 -5.92 -2.54
C LEU A 70 -14.51 -6.90 -1.39
N ALA A 71 -14.10 -6.54 -0.18
CA ALA A 71 -14.30 -7.38 1.00
C ALA A 71 -15.79 -7.65 1.28
N ILE A 72 -16.62 -6.61 1.27
CA ILE A 72 -18.07 -6.71 1.43
C ILE A 72 -18.69 -7.55 0.30
N GLY A 73 -18.31 -7.29 -0.96
CA GLY A 73 -18.89 -7.98 -2.12
C GLY A 73 -18.48 -9.45 -2.24
N ALA A 74 -17.29 -9.80 -1.75
CA ALA A 74 -16.78 -11.17 -1.72
C ALA A 74 -17.14 -11.92 -0.42
N GLY A 75 -17.52 -11.21 0.65
CA GLY A 75 -17.79 -11.80 1.96
C GLY A 75 -16.53 -12.32 2.65
N VAL A 76 -15.39 -11.64 2.44
CA VAL A 76 -14.08 -12.03 2.97
C VAL A 76 -13.55 -10.98 3.95
N PRO A 77 -12.73 -11.37 4.94
CA PRO A 77 -12.11 -10.40 5.83
C PRO A 77 -11.00 -9.59 5.14
N ILE A 78 -10.77 -8.37 5.64
CA ILE A 78 -9.57 -7.59 5.34
C ILE A 78 -8.53 -7.85 6.42
N ILE A 79 -7.29 -8.14 6.03
CA ILE A 79 -6.17 -8.26 6.97
C ILE A 79 -5.28 -7.02 6.81
N PRO A 80 -5.35 -6.04 7.73
CA PRO A 80 -4.48 -4.87 7.68
C PRO A 80 -3.02 -5.30 7.76
N THR A 81 -2.16 -4.77 6.89
CA THR A 81 -0.74 -5.13 6.85
C THR A 81 0.10 -3.89 6.61
N ILE A 82 1.13 -3.68 7.45
CA ILE A 82 2.10 -2.60 7.31
C ILE A 82 3.44 -3.18 6.92
N VAL A 83 4.07 -2.59 5.91
CA VAL A 83 5.45 -2.88 5.51
C VAL A 83 6.27 -1.61 5.67
N TRP A 84 7.30 -1.67 6.50
CA TRP A 84 8.18 -0.54 6.80
C TRP A 84 9.65 -0.91 6.60
N GLY A 85 10.45 0.04 6.12
CA GLY A 85 11.88 -0.13 5.81
C GLY A 85 12.15 -0.40 4.33
N SER A 86 11.18 -0.92 3.58
CA SER A 86 11.31 -1.18 2.13
C SER A 86 11.58 0.10 1.33
N GLN A 87 11.04 1.24 1.77
CA GLN A 87 11.25 2.55 1.16
C GLN A 87 12.72 3.01 1.16
N ARG A 88 13.56 2.41 2.01
CA ARG A 88 14.99 2.74 2.09
C ARG A 88 15.81 2.06 0.99
N ILE A 89 15.26 1.00 0.41
CA ILE A 89 15.88 0.23 -0.67
C ILE A 89 15.44 0.80 -2.02
N ILE A 90 14.12 0.93 -2.21
CA ILE A 90 13.50 1.47 -3.42
C ILE A 90 12.36 2.40 -2.99
N THR A 91 12.46 3.67 -3.37
CA THR A 91 11.37 4.64 -3.24
C THR A 91 11.33 5.60 -4.43
N LYS A 92 10.19 6.24 -4.66
CA LYS A 92 9.96 7.09 -5.83
C LYS A 92 10.85 8.34 -5.76
N GLY A 93 11.64 8.58 -6.81
CA GLY A 93 12.48 9.78 -6.94
C GLY A 93 13.83 9.70 -6.21
N VAL A 94 14.25 8.51 -5.78
CA VAL A 94 15.56 8.27 -5.15
C VAL A 94 16.28 7.17 -5.94
N PRO A 95 17.60 7.28 -6.18
CA PRO A 95 18.38 6.20 -6.77
C PRO A 95 18.24 4.91 -5.95
N LYS A 96 18.05 3.77 -6.62
CA LYS A 96 17.87 2.46 -5.96
C LYS A 96 19.13 2.12 -5.18
N ASN A 97 19.00 1.78 -3.91
CA ASN A 97 20.12 1.41 -3.06
C ASN A 97 20.10 -0.11 -2.82
N PHE A 98 20.79 -0.86 -3.68
CA PHE A 98 20.96 -2.31 -3.55
C PHE A 98 22.18 -2.71 -2.70
N LYS A 99 22.86 -1.75 -2.08
CA LYS A 99 23.94 -2.08 -1.14
C LYS A 99 23.29 -2.84 0.02
N ARG A 100 23.73 -4.09 0.26
CA ARG A 100 23.31 -4.96 1.38
C ARG A 100 23.69 -4.31 2.72
N ALA A 101 22.96 -3.28 3.12
CA ALA A 101 23.30 -2.43 4.26
C ALA A 101 22.59 -2.88 5.56
N GLY A 102 22.17 -4.14 5.65
CA GLY A 102 21.47 -4.65 6.84
C GLY A 102 20.19 -3.88 7.17
N ILE A 103 19.50 -3.33 6.16
CA ILE A 103 18.31 -2.50 6.35
C ILE A 103 17.19 -3.38 6.94
N PRO A 104 16.71 -3.10 8.17
CA PRO A 104 15.61 -3.86 8.76
C PRO A 104 14.32 -3.60 7.99
N ILE A 105 13.63 -4.67 7.56
CA ILE A 105 12.29 -4.57 6.97
C ILE A 105 11.31 -5.17 7.98
N THR A 106 10.38 -4.36 8.46
CA THR A 106 9.35 -4.79 9.39
C THR A 106 8.06 -5.02 8.63
N VAL A 107 7.49 -6.21 8.75
CA VAL A 107 6.14 -6.53 8.26
C VAL A 107 5.28 -6.82 9.48
N ARG A 108 4.27 -5.99 9.73
CA ARG A 108 3.29 -6.21 10.79
C ARG A 108 1.94 -6.53 10.18
N ILE A 109 1.41 -7.69 10.56
CA ILE A 109 0.12 -8.20 10.14
C ILE A 109 -0.86 -7.98 11.30
N GLY A 110 -2.00 -7.37 11.02
CA GLY A 110 -3.03 -7.03 11.99
C GLY A 110 -4.11 -8.09 12.12
N THR A 111 -5.06 -7.83 13.00
CA THR A 111 -6.24 -8.69 13.17
C THR A 111 -7.20 -8.58 11.98
N PRO A 112 -7.82 -9.68 11.54
CA PRO A 112 -8.82 -9.64 10.47
C PRO A 112 -10.02 -8.74 10.82
N LEU A 113 -10.42 -7.89 9.88
CA LEU A 113 -11.61 -7.05 9.94
C LEU A 113 -12.69 -7.67 9.05
N TYR A 114 -13.87 -7.88 9.62
CA TYR A 114 -15.02 -8.46 8.92
C TYR A 114 -16.04 -7.37 8.60
N PHE A 115 -16.56 -7.40 7.38
CA PHE A 115 -17.60 -6.49 6.92
C PHE A 115 -18.74 -7.29 6.30
N THR A 116 -19.97 -6.85 6.55
CA THR A 116 -21.18 -7.46 6.02
C THR A 116 -21.78 -6.61 4.90
N ARG A 117 -22.81 -7.10 4.22
CA ARG A 117 -23.47 -6.35 3.13
C ARG A 117 -24.21 -5.11 3.63
N GLU A 118 -24.57 -5.10 4.91
CA GLU A 118 -25.24 -4.02 5.60
C GLU A 118 -24.25 -2.99 6.17
N SER A 119 -22.95 -3.28 6.13
CA SER A 119 -21.93 -2.37 6.64
C SER A 119 -21.86 -1.09 5.81
N ASN A 120 -21.84 0.06 6.50
CA ASN A 120 -21.58 1.35 5.86
C ASN A 120 -20.13 1.39 5.35
N VAL A 121 -19.97 1.64 4.04
CA VAL A 121 -18.66 1.65 3.37
C VAL A 121 -17.74 2.73 3.94
N GLU A 122 -18.27 3.90 4.28
CA GLU A 122 -17.49 5.02 4.81
C GLU A 122 -16.97 4.72 6.22
N GLU A 123 -17.83 4.17 7.09
CA GLU A 123 -17.44 3.76 8.44
C GLU A 123 -16.40 2.63 8.40
N ALA A 124 -16.58 1.66 7.50
CA ALA A 124 -15.65 0.57 7.29
C ALA A 124 -14.28 1.06 6.77
N GLU A 125 -14.28 2.06 5.88
CA GLU A 125 -13.05 2.70 5.40
C GLU A 125 -12.33 3.46 6.52
N ASN A 126 -13.07 4.24 7.31
CA ASN A 126 -12.52 4.96 8.45
C ASN A 126 -11.95 4.01 9.50
N LEU A 127 -12.63 2.89 9.80
CA LEU A 127 -12.12 1.86 10.69
C LEU A 127 -10.81 1.25 10.17
N LEU A 128 -10.78 0.88 8.89
CA LEU A 128 -9.58 0.34 8.25
C LEU A 128 -8.42 1.34 8.30
N LYS A 129 -8.69 2.61 7.99
CA LYS A 129 -7.69 3.70 8.03
C LYS A 129 -7.14 3.86 9.44
N SER A 130 -7.99 3.97 10.44
CA SER A 130 -7.58 4.11 11.84
C SER A 130 -6.70 2.94 12.28
N LYS A 131 -7.05 1.70 11.91
CA LYS A 131 -6.23 0.52 12.22
C LYS A 131 -4.88 0.51 11.52
N LEU A 132 -4.81 0.91 10.25
CA LEU A 132 -3.54 1.04 9.54
C LEU A 132 -2.65 2.13 10.16
N VAL A 133 -3.22 3.27 10.57
CA VAL A 133 -2.47 4.35 11.23
C VAL A 133 -1.94 3.91 12.60
N GLU A 134 -2.78 3.27 13.42
CA GLU A 134 -2.38 2.70 14.71
C GLU A 134 -1.20 1.74 14.55
N MET A 135 -1.32 0.77 13.62
CA MET A 135 -0.27 -0.20 13.34
C MET A 135 0.99 0.45 12.77
N LEU A 136 0.86 1.45 11.89
CA LEU A 136 2.01 2.17 11.33
C LEU A 136 2.78 2.88 12.42
N ASN A 137 2.08 3.60 13.30
CA ASN A 137 2.70 4.30 14.42
C ASN A 137 3.47 3.34 15.32
N GLN A 138 2.90 2.17 15.61
CA GLN A 138 3.56 1.14 16.41
C GLN A 138 4.81 0.58 15.71
N VAL A 139 4.73 0.28 14.42
CA VAL A 139 5.89 -0.19 13.64
C VAL A 139 7.00 0.85 13.61
N GLN A 140 6.64 2.12 13.47
CA GLN A 140 7.59 3.22 13.48
C GLN A 140 8.23 3.41 14.86
N SER A 141 7.48 3.33 15.96
CA SER A 141 8.04 3.51 17.30
C SER A 141 8.99 2.38 17.71
N GLU A 142 8.70 1.15 17.27
CA GLU A 142 9.49 -0.04 17.58
C GLU A 142 10.63 -0.27 16.57
N TYR A 143 10.79 0.60 15.57
CA TYR A 143 11.79 0.42 14.53
C TYR A 143 13.20 0.62 15.11
N PRO A 144 14.15 -0.29 14.82
CA PRO A 144 15.46 -0.29 15.47
C PRO A 144 16.36 0.89 15.07
N ASP A 145 16.14 1.47 13.88
CA ASP A 145 16.95 2.58 13.38
C ASP A 145 16.32 3.93 13.73
N SER A 146 17.14 4.87 14.19
CA SER A 146 16.70 6.24 14.49
C SER A 146 16.16 6.96 13.23
N HIS A 147 15.02 7.63 13.42
CA HIS A 147 14.32 8.43 12.42
C HIS A 147 14.92 9.82 12.24
N GLN A 148 15.72 10.28 13.20
CA GLN A 148 16.18 11.67 13.28
C GLN A 148 17.06 12.08 12.08
N GLY A 149 16.67 13.17 11.42
CA GLY A 149 17.36 13.72 10.25
C GLY A 149 17.32 12.82 9.02
N LYS A 150 16.55 11.73 9.05
CA LYS A 150 16.51 10.75 7.94
C LYS A 150 15.44 11.12 6.92
N ARG A 151 15.82 11.09 5.65
CA ARG A 151 14.92 11.34 4.51
C ARG A 151 13.79 10.32 4.35
N TRP A 152 13.96 9.13 4.93
CA TRP A 152 13.02 8.01 4.81
C TRP A 152 12.03 7.96 5.98
N ALA A 153 12.14 8.91 6.91
CA ALA A 153 11.31 9.01 8.10
C ALA A 153 10.37 10.23 8.00
N PRO A 154 9.13 10.13 8.53
CA PRO A 154 8.18 11.23 8.58
C PRO A 154 8.70 12.42 9.41
N ALA A 155 8.28 13.63 9.05
CA ALA A 155 8.59 14.85 9.80
C ALA A 155 8.18 14.76 11.28
N ARG A 156 7.04 14.11 11.58
CA ARG A 156 6.56 13.88 12.95
C ARG A 156 7.55 13.11 13.84
N LEU A 157 8.40 12.27 13.25
CA LEU A 157 9.44 11.51 13.95
C LEU A 157 10.82 12.19 13.88
N GLY A 158 10.85 13.46 13.46
CA GLY A 158 12.08 14.24 13.24
C GLY A 158 12.86 13.83 11.99
N GLY A 159 12.21 13.11 11.07
CA GLY A 159 12.73 12.87 9.74
C GLY A 159 12.64 14.11 8.83
N THR A 160 13.16 13.98 7.62
CA THR A 160 13.16 15.05 6.60
C THR A 160 12.26 14.74 5.41
N ALA A 161 11.36 13.75 5.53
CA ALA A 161 10.32 13.53 4.54
C ALA A 161 9.32 14.71 4.53
N PRO A 162 8.77 15.07 3.36
CA PRO A 162 7.75 16.13 3.28
C PRO A 162 6.52 15.77 4.12
N THR A 163 5.80 16.78 4.60
CA THR A 163 4.54 16.55 5.31
C THR A 163 3.47 15.98 4.37
N LEU A 164 2.37 15.45 4.92
CA LEU A 164 1.25 14.95 4.11
C LEU A 164 0.71 16.04 3.18
N GLU A 165 0.55 17.26 3.70
CA GLU A 165 0.05 18.42 2.97
C GLU A 165 0.99 18.81 1.82
N GLU A 166 2.30 18.93 2.10
CA GLU A 166 3.31 19.22 1.08
C GLU A 166 3.37 18.15 0.00
N ALA A 167 3.28 16.88 0.42
CA ALA A 167 3.28 15.74 -0.49
C ALA A 167 2.01 15.69 -1.36
N GLN A 168 0.88 16.17 -0.87
CA GLN A 168 -0.39 16.26 -1.60
C GLN A 168 -0.36 17.43 -2.59
N GLN A 169 0.06 18.61 -2.16
CA GLN A 169 0.26 19.77 -3.04
C GLN A 169 1.27 19.49 -4.17
N ALA A 170 2.36 18.77 -3.88
CA ALA A 170 3.34 18.37 -4.88
C ALA A 170 2.80 17.32 -5.87
N GLN A 171 1.81 16.51 -5.47
CA GLN A 171 1.11 15.59 -6.37
C GLN A 171 0.14 16.35 -7.27
N ASP A 172 -0.65 17.27 -6.72
CA ASP A 172 -1.64 18.07 -7.45
C ASP A 172 -0.97 18.98 -8.50
N LYS A 173 0.16 19.62 -8.15
CA LYS A 173 0.97 20.42 -9.09
C LYS A 173 1.61 19.60 -10.21
N SER A 174 1.83 18.30 -9.99
CA SER A 174 2.43 17.42 -11.01
C SER A 174 1.42 16.83 -11.99
N GLY A 175 0.13 17.09 -11.78
CA GLY A 175 -0.98 16.48 -12.53
C GLY A 175 -1.05 14.95 -12.37
N PRO A 176 -2.17 14.31 -12.74
CA PRO A 176 -2.18 12.87 -12.94
C PRO A 176 -1.24 12.56 -14.11
N LYS A 177 -0.05 12.02 -13.81
CA LYS A 177 0.89 11.59 -14.85
C LYS A 177 0.22 10.46 -15.67
N PRO A 178 0.24 10.54 -17.02
CA PRO A 178 -0.37 9.52 -17.87
C PRO A 178 0.24 8.14 -17.60
N ALA A 179 -0.59 7.12 -17.81
CA ALA A 179 -0.42 5.73 -17.41
C ALA A 179 0.94 5.11 -17.78
#